data_AF-A0A2I0NH66-F1
#
_entry.id   AF-A0A2I0NH66-F1
#
_cell.length_a   1.000
_cell.length_b   1.000
_cell.length_c   1.000
_cell.angle_alpha   90.00
_cell.angle_beta   90.00
_cell.angle_gamma   90.00
#
_symmetry.space_group_name_H-M   'P 1'
#
loop_
_entity.id
_entity.type
_entity.pdbx_description
1 polymer ?
#
loop_
_entity_poly.entity_id
_entity_poly.type
_entity_poly.pdbx_seq_one_letter_code
_entity_poly.pdbx_strand_id
1 'polypeptide(L)'
;MSIYEKMINEALAAQKADVGVIKKKRGTKFKISDAKPYVDAVNGMKPGAGQAKTVFDLHINSVNTHYDVLSGLTDTVKEEDDPFVEHYQTPPILEILYDEDPAFRKSTDKFIQALADNEALIGKESIRRYGGFYGPVCVVDFAFSPGSTSNVVNRILNKMTIPDPHKEAILSAKSWGMDTSYGIGAAFQASIEDGKTAKEAVEDEIAMLQMVYDKPVDAQVKLMKDAGHTSFDTRKYMDQYKKKMKDTIIAAKKDGVNYGNIVTVPAYCVGDVAHHISQSMFNMCKDDVTMAIIEAESQVLENTLKAGLAAGFKNPEAVLNLATGATAVGTAYILEKDGFTASMVIDLLTKRYTNYVQLYPRRGAAAELHNVDFMDMLLRGSKLLEVKPVGKGGFVGGVKVDLSPIDKNEVLANPQRYTYPACAITVRFSSLMRLADFPCLLTSEPVTATLMTNLIALHKELPGSPARGCKRCATSDMVKTHQYCQWAEAV
;
A
#
# COMPACT_ATOMS: atom_id res chain seq x y z
N MET A 1 -24.08 -16.37 -10.21
CA MET A 1 -23.30 -15.50 -9.32
C MET A 1 -23.17 -14.14 -10.00
N SER A 2 -23.55 -13.06 -9.33
CA SER A 2 -23.38 -11.70 -9.85
C SER A 2 -21.91 -11.29 -9.83
N ILE A 3 -21.52 -10.26 -10.60
CA ILE A 3 -20.16 -9.71 -10.55
C ILE A 3 -19.80 -9.22 -9.14
N TYR A 4 -20.75 -8.63 -8.42
CA TYR A 4 -20.55 -8.15 -7.04
C TYR A 4 -20.32 -9.28 -6.05
N GLU A 5 -21.13 -10.34 -6.14
CA GLU A 5 -20.99 -11.53 -5.29
C GLU A 5 -19.64 -12.21 -5.51
N LYS A 6 -19.20 -12.32 -6.78
CA LYS A 6 -17.87 -12.83 -7.13
C LYS A 6 -16.76 -11.99 -6.49
N MET A 7 -16.78 -10.68 -6.70
CA MET A 7 -15.78 -9.75 -6.15
C MET A 7 -15.68 -9.87 -4.63
N ILE A 8 -16.82 -9.95 -3.93
CA ILE A 8 -16.88 -10.12 -2.48
C ILE A 8 -16.30 -11.47 -2.05
N ASN A 9 -16.68 -12.55 -2.73
CA ASN A 9 -16.21 -13.90 -2.37
C ASN A 9 -14.70 -14.04 -2.54
N GLU A 10 -14.13 -13.53 -3.63
CA GLU A 10 -12.67 -13.55 -3.86
C GLU A 10 -11.94 -12.72 -2.80
N ALA A 11 -12.40 -11.49 -2.54
CA ALA A 11 -11.76 -10.62 -1.57
C ALA A 11 -11.82 -11.17 -0.13
N LEU A 12 -12.98 -11.72 0.27
CA LEU A 12 -13.12 -12.36 1.58
C LEU A 12 -12.33 -13.66 1.68
N ALA A 13 -12.12 -14.39 0.59
CA ALA A 13 -11.27 -15.59 0.59
C ALA A 13 -9.81 -15.22 0.90
N ALA A 14 -9.28 -14.15 0.28
CA ALA A 14 -7.95 -13.64 0.57
C ALA A 14 -7.82 -13.21 2.05
N GLN A 15 -8.69 -12.32 2.54
CA GLN A 15 -8.65 -11.86 3.94
C GLN A 15 -8.72 -13.03 4.94
N LYS A 16 -9.57 -14.03 4.69
CA LYS A 16 -9.73 -15.18 5.59
C LYS A 16 -8.52 -16.10 5.57
N ALA A 17 -7.85 -16.24 4.43
CA ALA A 17 -6.63 -17.03 4.33
C ALA A 17 -5.54 -16.44 5.25
N ASP A 18 -5.31 -15.14 5.15
CA ASP A 18 -4.34 -14.40 5.95
C ASP A 18 -4.65 -14.45 7.44
N VAL A 19 -5.82 -13.97 7.84
CA VAL A 19 -6.24 -13.91 9.24
C VAL A 19 -6.28 -15.30 9.87
N GLY A 20 -6.70 -16.32 9.11
CA GLY A 20 -6.74 -17.70 9.56
C GLY A 20 -5.35 -18.27 9.85
N VAL A 21 -4.37 -18.01 8.98
CA VAL A 21 -2.98 -18.44 9.19
C VAL A 21 -2.36 -17.69 10.36
N ILE A 22 -2.49 -16.36 10.39
CA ILE A 22 -1.90 -15.51 11.44
C ILE A 22 -2.46 -15.90 12.80
N LYS A 23 -3.77 -16.09 12.94
CA LYS A 23 -4.37 -16.55 14.21
C LYS A 23 -3.80 -17.88 14.69
N LYS A 24 -3.54 -18.81 13.77
CA LYS A 24 -3.02 -20.15 14.08
C LYS A 24 -1.52 -20.13 14.40
N LYS A 25 -0.77 -19.23 13.76
CA LYS A 25 0.70 -19.24 13.75
C LYS A 25 1.34 -18.06 14.51
N ARG A 26 0.56 -17.09 14.98
CA ARG A 26 1.03 -16.01 15.84
C ARG A 26 1.90 -16.55 16.97
N GLY A 27 3.02 -15.90 17.22
CA GLY A 27 4.00 -16.37 18.20
C GLY A 27 4.96 -17.47 17.74
N THR A 28 4.81 -18.01 16.53
CA THR A 28 5.73 -19.00 15.97
C THR A 28 6.70 -18.37 14.97
N LYS A 29 7.63 -19.17 14.44
CA LYS A 29 8.52 -18.75 13.35
C LYS A 29 7.79 -18.88 12.01
N PHE A 30 7.72 -17.78 11.27
CA PHE A 30 7.17 -17.73 9.92
C PHE A 30 7.97 -18.61 8.95
N LYS A 31 7.25 -19.29 8.05
CA LYS A 31 7.83 -19.96 6.89
C LYS A 31 7.11 -19.52 5.62
N ILE A 32 7.81 -19.47 4.48
CA ILE A 32 7.18 -19.13 3.19
C ILE A 32 5.94 -20.00 2.92
N SER A 33 6.00 -21.29 3.29
CA SER A 33 4.88 -22.23 3.13
C SER A 33 3.64 -21.90 3.96
N ASP A 34 3.74 -21.05 4.98
CA ASP A 34 2.57 -20.56 5.72
C ASP A 34 1.68 -19.65 4.85
N ALA A 35 2.21 -19.04 3.78
CA ALA A 35 1.44 -18.23 2.84
C ALA A 35 0.63 -19.06 1.82
N LYS A 36 0.78 -20.40 1.81
CA LYS A 36 0.09 -21.27 0.85
C LYS A 36 -1.44 -21.10 0.80
N PRO A 37 -2.17 -20.92 1.93
CA PRO A 37 -3.60 -20.67 1.89
C PRO A 37 -3.99 -19.41 1.12
N TYR A 38 -3.18 -18.36 1.16
CA TYR A 38 -3.39 -17.15 0.36
C TYR A 38 -3.20 -17.45 -1.13
N VAL A 39 -2.09 -18.12 -1.48
CA VAL A 39 -1.81 -18.55 -2.86
C VAL A 39 -2.96 -19.38 -3.43
N ASP A 40 -3.56 -20.25 -2.61
CA ASP A 40 -4.72 -21.04 -3.00
C ASP A 40 -6.00 -20.22 -3.18
N ALA A 41 -6.22 -19.20 -2.37
CA ALA A 41 -7.33 -18.26 -2.55
C ALA A 41 -7.19 -17.50 -3.87
N VAL A 42 -5.99 -17.00 -4.19
CA VAL A 42 -5.68 -16.30 -5.45
C VAL A 42 -5.84 -17.24 -6.65
N ASN A 43 -5.34 -18.47 -6.57
CA ASN A 43 -5.53 -19.48 -7.62
C ASN A 43 -7.00 -19.86 -7.87
N GLY A 44 -7.89 -19.58 -6.91
CA GLY A 44 -9.33 -19.73 -7.05
C GLY A 44 -10.00 -18.63 -7.87
N MET A 45 -9.34 -17.48 -8.07
CA MET A 45 -9.88 -16.35 -8.82
C MET A 45 -10.07 -16.69 -10.31
N LYS A 46 -11.16 -16.19 -10.90
CA LYS A 46 -11.46 -16.42 -12.33
C LYS A 46 -12.02 -15.14 -12.96
N PRO A 47 -11.81 -14.87 -14.26
CA PRO A 47 -12.49 -13.76 -14.91
C PRO A 47 -14.01 -14.02 -14.96
N GLY A 48 -14.79 -13.01 -14.59
CA GLY A 48 -16.24 -12.95 -14.78
C GLY A 48 -16.62 -12.39 -16.16
N ALA A 49 -17.92 -12.19 -16.38
CA ALA A 49 -18.41 -11.57 -17.61
C ALA A 49 -17.84 -10.15 -17.77
N GLY A 50 -17.27 -9.85 -18.94
CA GLY A 50 -16.67 -8.55 -19.26
C GLY A 50 -15.28 -8.32 -18.67
N GLN A 51 -14.73 -9.24 -17.88
CA GLN A 51 -13.42 -9.09 -17.27
C GLN A 51 -12.30 -9.67 -18.16
N ALA A 52 -11.23 -8.89 -18.36
CA ALA A 52 -10.06 -9.30 -19.09
C ALA A 52 -9.28 -10.40 -18.34
N LYS A 53 -9.14 -11.58 -18.98
CA LYS A 53 -8.36 -12.69 -18.42
C LYS A 53 -6.90 -12.31 -18.16
N THR A 54 -6.30 -11.53 -19.04
CA THR A 54 -4.90 -11.11 -18.93
C THR A 54 -4.61 -10.29 -17.66
N VAL A 55 -5.60 -9.55 -17.13
CA VAL A 55 -5.48 -8.84 -15.85
C VAL A 55 -5.48 -9.82 -14.68
N PHE A 56 -6.30 -10.86 -14.72
CA PHE A 56 -6.26 -11.94 -13.72
C PHE A 56 -4.96 -12.73 -13.81
N ASP A 57 -4.47 -13.00 -15.03
CA ASP A 57 -3.19 -13.69 -15.24
C ASP A 57 -2.02 -12.88 -14.65
N LEU A 58 -2.02 -11.54 -14.77
CA LEU A 58 -1.03 -10.68 -14.11
C LEU A 58 -1.00 -10.91 -12.59
N HIS A 59 -2.16 -10.94 -11.93
CA HIS A 59 -2.27 -11.16 -10.49
C HIS A 59 -1.84 -12.59 -10.12
N ILE A 60 -2.51 -13.59 -10.70
CA ILE A 60 -2.34 -15.00 -10.34
C ILE A 60 -0.92 -15.47 -10.62
N ASN A 61 -0.37 -15.15 -11.80
CA ASN A 61 0.99 -15.58 -12.15
C ASN A 61 2.04 -14.83 -11.33
N SER A 62 1.79 -13.58 -10.94
CA SER A 62 2.69 -12.85 -10.04
C SER A 62 2.78 -13.51 -8.67
N VAL A 63 1.64 -13.83 -8.05
CA VAL A 63 1.59 -14.49 -6.73
C VAL A 63 2.27 -15.86 -6.78
N ASN A 64 1.96 -16.69 -7.77
CA ASN A 64 2.62 -18.00 -7.92
C ASN A 64 4.12 -17.86 -8.17
N THR A 65 4.53 -16.94 -9.05
CA THR A 65 5.95 -16.71 -9.34
C THR A 65 6.68 -16.23 -8.09
N HIS A 66 6.10 -15.29 -7.36
CA HIS A 66 6.65 -14.75 -6.13
C HIS A 66 6.84 -15.85 -5.08
N TYR A 67 5.79 -16.62 -4.80
CA TYR A 67 5.82 -17.74 -3.85
C TYR A 67 6.84 -18.80 -4.24
N ASP A 68 6.87 -19.22 -5.51
CA ASP A 68 7.78 -20.26 -5.99
C ASP A 68 9.25 -19.83 -5.94
N VAL A 69 9.54 -18.58 -6.32
CA VAL A 69 10.91 -18.06 -6.29
C VAL A 69 11.38 -17.91 -4.85
N LEU A 70 10.58 -17.34 -3.95
CA LEU A 70 10.95 -17.26 -2.53
C LEU A 70 11.14 -18.64 -1.90
N SER A 71 10.21 -19.57 -2.13
CA SER A 71 10.30 -20.94 -1.61
C SER A 71 11.58 -21.67 -2.09
N GLY A 72 12.10 -21.31 -3.27
CA GLY A 72 13.36 -21.85 -3.79
C GLY A 72 14.62 -21.14 -3.30
N LEU A 73 14.49 -19.96 -2.67
CA LEU A 73 15.62 -19.14 -2.20
C LEU A 73 15.78 -19.14 -0.68
N THR A 74 14.68 -19.27 0.06
CA THR A 74 14.71 -19.26 1.53
C THR A 74 13.48 -19.95 2.13
N ASP A 75 13.62 -20.44 3.36
CA ASP A 75 12.51 -20.98 4.14
C ASP A 75 11.70 -19.88 4.86
N THR A 76 12.30 -18.71 5.08
CA THR A 76 11.76 -17.65 5.95
C THR A 76 12.34 -16.28 5.59
N VAL A 77 11.65 -15.22 5.99
CA VAL A 77 12.12 -13.83 5.88
C VAL A 77 12.12 -13.24 7.29
N LYS A 78 13.22 -12.57 7.67
CA LYS A 78 13.34 -11.92 8.98
C LYS A 78 12.52 -10.62 9.02
N GLU A 79 12.20 -10.19 10.22
CA GLU A 79 11.37 -9.03 10.50
C GLU A 79 11.91 -7.73 9.87
N GLU A 80 13.23 -7.56 9.81
CA GLU A 80 13.83 -6.35 9.22
C GLU A 80 13.77 -6.33 7.69
N ASP A 81 13.53 -7.48 7.05
CA ASP A 81 13.52 -7.62 5.60
C ASP A 81 12.09 -7.72 5.02
N ASP A 82 11.11 -8.16 5.81
CA ASP A 82 9.71 -8.34 5.37
C ASP A 82 9.02 -7.07 4.82
N PRO A 83 9.37 -5.83 5.23
CA PRO A 83 8.77 -4.64 4.62
C PRO A 83 9.17 -4.42 3.16
N PHE A 84 10.26 -5.04 2.69
CA PHE A 84 10.77 -4.81 1.34
C PHE A 84 10.24 -5.79 0.28
N VAL A 85 9.56 -6.85 0.70
CA VAL A 85 9.21 -8.02 -0.14
C VAL A 85 8.27 -7.69 -1.30
N GLU A 86 7.45 -6.65 -1.15
CA GLU A 86 6.53 -6.14 -2.18
C GLU A 86 7.17 -5.16 -3.19
N HIS A 87 8.45 -4.80 -3.00
CA HIS A 87 9.14 -3.83 -3.86
C HIS A 87 9.98 -4.47 -4.98
N TYR A 88 9.90 -5.79 -5.15
CA TYR A 88 10.77 -6.55 -6.05
C TYR A 88 10.15 -6.85 -7.42
N GLN A 89 8.86 -6.61 -7.63
CA GLN A 89 8.14 -7.08 -8.81
C GLN A 89 8.17 -6.08 -9.97
N THR A 90 7.95 -4.79 -9.68
CA THR A 90 7.95 -3.77 -10.74
C THR A 90 9.30 -3.54 -11.40
N PRO A 91 10.44 -3.59 -10.68
CA PRO A 91 11.74 -3.45 -11.33
C PRO A 91 11.97 -4.39 -12.54
N PRO A 92 11.81 -5.72 -12.41
CA PRO A 92 11.95 -6.60 -13.56
C PRO A 92 10.84 -6.43 -14.62
N ILE A 93 9.62 -6.01 -14.23
CA ILE A 93 8.52 -5.75 -15.18
C ILE A 93 8.85 -4.54 -16.07
N LEU A 94 9.38 -3.46 -15.50
CA LEU A 94 9.82 -2.30 -16.27
C LEU A 94 10.90 -2.67 -17.27
N GLU A 95 11.89 -3.48 -16.86
CA GLU A 95 12.91 -3.94 -17.80
C GLU A 95 12.34 -4.82 -18.92
N ILE A 96 11.36 -5.69 -18.63
CA ILE A 96 10.64 -6.42 -19.70
C ILE A 96 9.97 -5.43 -20.65
N LEU A 97 9.27 -4.41 -20.13
CA LEU A 97 8.61 -3.42 -20.98
C LEU A 97 9.62 -2.60 -21.80
N TYR A 98 10.82 -2.31 -21.27
CA TYR A 98 11.89 -1.66 -22.01
C TYR A 98 12.41 -2.53 -23.16
N ASP A 99 12.59 -3.83 -22.92
CA ASP A 99 13.05 -4.80 -23.93
C ASP A 99 11.99 -4.99 -25.03
N GLU A 100 10.72 -5.05 -24.65
CA GLU A 100 9.60 -5.37 -25.56
C GLU A 100 9.00 -4.12 -26.24
N ASP A 101 9.28 -2.92 -25.75
CA ASP A 101 8.82 -1.65 -26.31
C ASP A 101 9.91 -0.56 -26.31
N PRO A 102 10.69 -0.47 -27.40
CA PRO A 102 11.70 0.58 -27.54
C PRO A 102 11.14 2.01 -27.51
N ALA A 103 9.86 2.21 -27.88
CA ALA A 103 9.23 3.52 -27.82
C ALA A 103 8.90 3.91 -26.38
N PHE A 104 8.48 2.95 -25.55
CA PHE A 104 8.34 3.15 -24.11
C PHE A 104 9.68 3.46 -23.46
N ARG A 105 10.73 2.68 -23.75
CA ARG A 105 12.08 2.97 -23.25
C ARG A 105 12.54 4.40 -23.60
N LYS A 106 12.33 4.83 -24.84
CA LYS A 106 12.65 6.21 -25.28
C LYS A 106 11.84 7.28 -24.53
N SER A 107 10.59 7.01 -24.17
CA SER A 107 9.81 7.91 -23.31
C SER A 107 10.37 7.98 -21.90
N THR A 108 10.78 6.84 -21.34
CA THR A 108 11.46 6.79 -20.03
C THR A 108 12.79 7.52 -20.07
N ASP A 109 13.60 7.38 -21.12
CA ASP A 109 14.87 8.12 -21.27
C ASP A 109 14.64 9.64 -21.24
N LYS A 110 13.58 10.12 -21.91
CA LYS A 110 13.18 11.53 -21.82
C LYS A 110 12.78 11.93 -20.42
N PHE A 111 12.12 11.04 -19.66
CA PHE A 111 11.73 11.30 -18.28
C PHE A 111 12.96 11.33 -17.35
N ILE A 112 13.91 10.41 -17.54
CA ILE A 112 15.20 10.37 -16.83
C ILE A 112 15.97 11.68 -17.06
N GLN A 113 16.00 12.20 -18.29
CA GLN A 113 16.58 13.51 -18.56
C GLN A 113 15.78 14.64 -17.89
N ALA A 114 14.45 14.56 -17.93
CA ALA A 114 13.59 15.56 -17.28
C ALA A 114 13.79 15.60 -15.76
N LEU A 115 14.19 14.51 -15.09
CA LEU A 115 14.59 14.52 -13.68
C LEU A 115 15.81 15.43 -13.48
N ALA A 116 16.85 15.32 -14.31
CA ALA A 116 18.02 16.21 -14.25
C ALA A 116 17.65 17.67 -14.54
N ASP A 117 16.81 17.90 -15.54
CA ASP A 117 16.40 19.26 -15.95
C ASP A 117 15.50 19.95 -14.89
N ASN A 118 14.96 19.19 -13.92
CA ASN A 118 14.07 19.69 -12.86
C ASN A 118 14.75 19.76 -11.48
N GLU A 119 16.06 20.04 -11.44
CA GLU A 119 16.86 20.20 -10.21
C GLU A 119 16.17 21.09 -9.16
N ALA A 120 15.71 22.28 -9.56
CA ALA A 120 15.06 23.22 -8.64
C ALA A 120 13.75 22.68 -8.03
N LEU A 121 13.02 21.85 -8.76
CA LEU A 121 11.81 21.21 -8.25
C LEU A 121 12.21 20.11 -7.25
N ILE A 122 13.08 19.20 -7.66
CA ILE A 122 13.51 18.06 -6.84
C ILE A 122 14.15 18.56 -5.55
N GLY A 123 15.10 19.49 -5.63
CA GLY A 123 15.77 20.05 -4.46
C GLY A 123 14.80 20.73 -3.48
N LYS A 124 13.83 21.50 -3.98
CA LYS A 124 12.79 22.10 -3.12
C LYS A 124 11.96 21.04 -2.40
N GLU A 125 11.54 19.99 -3.09
CA GLU A 125 10.72 18.94 -2.48
C GLU A 125 11.52 18.10 -1.49
N SER A 126 12.79 17.82 -1.78
CA SER A 126 13.71 17.15 -0.87
C SER A 126 13.96 17.95 0.40
N ILE A 127 14.22 19.26 0.29
CA ILE A 127 14.39 20.15 1.47
C ILE A 127 13.11 20.19 2.30
N ARG A 128 11.93 20.30 1.67
CA ARG A 128 10.64 20.30 2.36
C ARG A 128 10.40 18.99 3.12
N ARG A 129 10.67 17.85 2.50
CA ARG A 129 10.55 16.53 3.15
C ARG A 129 11.55 16.36 4.29
N TYR A 130 12.80 16.75 4.06
CA TYR A 130 13.86 16.71 5.07
C TYR A 130 13.45 17.48 6.33
N GLY A 131 12.96 18.72 6.17
CA GLY A 131 12.48 19.56 7.28
C GLY A 131 11.11 19.20 7.85
N GLY A 132 10.44 18.15 7.36
CA GLY A 132 9.13 17.72 7.84
C GLY A 132 7.96 18.64 7.46
N PHE A 133 8.12 19.46 6.42
CA PHE A 133 7.14 20.47 5.98
C PHE A 133 5.75 19.88 5.70
N TYR A 134 5.69 18.66 5.17
CA TYR A 134 4.43 18.01 4.82
C TYR A 134 3.80 17.19 5.96
N GLY A 135 4.49 17.05 7.10
CA GLY A 135 4.24 15.99 8.07
C GLY A 135 4.71 14.62 7.55
N PRO A 136 4.24 13.50 8.12
CA PRO A 136 4.51 12.19 7.57
C PRO A 136 3.93 12.07 6.16
N VAL A 137 4.70 11.49 5.25
CA VAL A 137 4.31 11.27 3.85
C VAL A 137 4.71 9.85 3.47
N CYS A 138 3.82 9.17 2.75
CA CYS A 138 4.12 7.83 2.29
C CYS A 138 5.24 7.81 1.24
N VAL A 139 6.02 6.73 1.22
CA VAL A 139 6.98 6.44 0.14
C VAL A 139 6.25 5.86 -1.08
N VAL A 140 5.19 5.07 -0.82
CA VAL A 140 4.28 4.47 -1.80
C VAL A 140 2.90 5.06 -1.60
N ASP A 141 2.47 5.95 -2.48
CA ASP A 141 1.17 6.59 -2.35
C ASP A 141 0.13 5.93 -3.27
N PHE A 142 -0.88 5.28 -2.67
CA PHE A 142 -2.00 4.74 -3.42
C PHE A 142 -2.92 5.83 -4.01
N ALA A 143 -2.89 7.02 -3.43
CA ALA A 143 -3.48 8.21 -4.01
C ALA A 143 -2.54 9.39 -3.76
N PHE A 144 -2.61 10.41 -4.59
CA PHE A 144 -1.74 11.57 -4.46
C PHE A 144 -1.79 12.19 -3.05
N SER A 145 -0.60 12.50 -2.54
CA SER A 145 -0.37 13.19 -1.27
C SER A 145 0.62 14.33 -1.49
N PRO A 146 0.47 15.48 -0.81
CA PRO A 146 1.48 16.53 -0.80
C PRO A 146 2.88 15.99 -0.48
N GLY A 147 3.85 16.35 -1.31
CA GLY A 147 5.24 15.96 -1.12
C GLY A 147 5.57 14.50 -1.46
N SER A 148 4.61 13.68 -1.91
CA SER A 148 4.91 12.29 -2.27
C SER A 148 5.71 12.14 -3.55
N THR A 149 6.38 10.98 -3.70
CA THR A 149 7.12 10.66 -4.92
C THR A 149 6.21 10.74 -6.15
N SER A 150 5.04 10.11 -6.10
CA SER A 150 4.05 10.16 -7.20
C SER A 150 3.58 11.58 -7.52
N ASN A 151 3.42 12.43 -6.50
CA ASN A 151 3.07 13.84 -6.71
C ASN A 151 4.18 14.61 -7.43
N VAL A 152 5.45 14.38 -7.10
CA VAL A 152 6.58 15.04 -7.78
C VAL A 152 6.77 14.51 -9.20
N VAL A 153 6.68 13.19 -9.39
CA VAL A 153 6.73 12.56 -10.72
C VAL A 153 5.66 13.14 -11.65
N ASN A 154 4.42 13.27 -11.17
CA ASN A 154 3.32 13.86 -11.94
C ASN A 154 3.56 15.31 -12.36
N ARG A 155 4.20 16.13 -11.52
CA ARG A 155 4.56 17.52 -11.86
C ARG A 155 5.50 17.62 -13.05
N ILE A 156 6.40 16.66 -13.18
CA ILE A 156 7.36 16.57 -14.26
C ILE A 156 6.65 16.04 -15.51
N LEU A 157 5.94 14.91 -15.39
CA LEU A 157 5.24 14.26 -16.50
C LEU A 157 4.20 15.16 -17.18
N ASN A 158 3.48 15.98 -16.42
CA ASN A 158 2.48 16.92 -16.95
C ASN A 158 3.04 17.91 -17.98
N LYS A 159 4.33 18.23 -17.89
CA LYS A 159 5.00 19.18 -18.80
C LYS A 159 5.65 18.48 -19.98
N MET A 160 5.66 17.15 -20.00
CA MET A 160 6.36 16.39 -21.01
C MET A 160 5.48 16.09 -22.22
N THR A 161 6.10 16.16 -23.39
CA THR A 161 5.51 15.71 -24.67
C THR A 161 5.97 14.30 -24.98
N ILE A 162 5.31 13.32 -24.36
CA ILE A 162 5.43 11.87 -24.59
C ILE A 162 4.01 11.25 -24.61
N PRO A 163 3.81 10.03 -25.15
CA PRO A 163 2.49 9.39 -25.16
C PRO A 163 1.89 9.25 -23.76
N ASP A 164 0.59 9.51 -23.61
CA ASP A 164 -0.08 9.49 -22.30
C ASP A 164 0.00 8.12 -21.61
N PRO A 165 -0.20 6.97 -22.31
CA PRO A 165 0.01 5.66 -21.68
C PRO A 165 1.42 5.46 -21.12
N HIS A 166 2.44 6.13 -21.68
CA HIS A 166 3.80 6.07 -21.13
C HIS A 166 3.93 6.94 -19.87
N LYS A 167 3.27 8.11 -19.81
CA LYS A 167 3.22 8.93 -18.59
C LYS A 167 2.50 8.17 -17.47
N GLU A 168 1.35 7.61 -17.77
CA GLU A 168 0.55 6.80 -16.85
C GLU A 168 1.37 5.64 -16.30
N ALA A 169 2.13 4.94 -17.15
CA ALA A 169 3.01 3.85 -16.73
C ALA A 169 4.13 4.30 -15.79
N ILE A 170 4.85 5.38 -16.15
CA ILE A 170 5.93 5.94 -15.33
C ILE A 170 5.40 6.38 -13.96
N LEU A 171 4.23 7.04 -13.93
CA LEU A 171 3.57 7.44 -12.69
C LEU A 171 3.10 6.22 -11.88
N SER A 172 2.43 5.27 -12.53
CA SER A 172 1.89 4.06 -11.89
C SER A 172 2.99 3.23 -11.25
N ALA A 173 4.14 3.09 -11.95
CA ALA A 173 5.29 2.34 -11.49
C ALA A 173 5.74 2.80 -10.10
N LYS A 174 5.77 4.10 -9.81
CA LYS A 174 6.18 4.64 -8.51
C LYS A 174 5.04 4.85 -7.50
N SER A 175 3.79 4.71 -7.94
CA SER A 175 2.63 4.61 -7.06
C SER A 175 2.45 3.16 -6.58
N TRP A 176 1.34 2.51 -6.91
CA TRP A 176 1.00 1.14 -6.55
C TRP A 176 1.96 0.11 -7.15
N GLY A 177 2.67 0.47 -8.24
CA GLY A 177 3.71 -0.39 -8.79
C GLY A 177 4.90 -0.54 -7.83
N MET A 178 5.11 0.36 -6.87
CA MET A 178 6.17 0.22 -5.88
C MET A 178 7.57 0.01 -6.49
N ASP A 179 7.85 0.68 -7.62
CA ASP A 179 9.13 0.60 -8.32
C ASP A 179 10.27 0.99 -7.38
N THR A 180 10.92 -0.04 -6.86
CA THR A 180 11.86 -0.01 -5.72
C THR A 180 11.24 0.49 -4.41
N SER A 181 11.96 0.26 -3.30
CA SER A 181 11.63 0.81 -1.98
C SER A 181 12.03 2.28 -1.80
N TYR A 182 12.56 2.92 -2.85
CA TYR A 182 13.05 4.28 -2.75
C TYR A 182 11.93 5.33 -2.65
N GLY A 183 12.08 6.28 -1.74
CA GLY A 183 11.21 7.45 -1.63
C GLY A 183 11.97 8.74 -1.89
N ILE A 184 11.35 9.69 -2.58
CA ILE A 184 11.97 10.99 -2.85
C ILE A 184 12.43 11.66 -1.53
N GLY A 185 13.60 12.29 -1.58
CA GLY A 185 14.29 12.96 -0.50
C GLY A 185 15.18 12.02 0.33
N ALA A 186 15.13 10.70 0.14
CA ALA A 186 15.90 9.77 0.96
C ALA A 186 17.41 9.85 0.69
N ALA A 187 17.82 10.03 -0.57
CA ALA A 187 19.24 10.17 -0.90
C ALA A 187 19.73 11.57 -0.49
N PHE A 188 18.93 12.62 -0.74
CA PHE A 188 19.21 13.96 -0.25
C PHE A 188 19.46 13.98 1.27
N GLN A 189 18.56 13.36 2.05
CA GLN A 189 18.66 13.30 3.51
C GLN A 189 19.96 12.58 3.94
N ALA A 190 20.24 11.41 3.36
CA ALA A 190 21.48 10.67 3.68
C ALA A 190 22.73 11.52 3.38
N SER A 191 22.76 12.17 2.22
CA SER A 191 23.88 13.00 1.78
C SER A 191 24.13 14.23 2.65
N ILE A 192 23.07 14.95 3.05
CA ILE A 192 23.17 16.07 3.99
C ILE A 192 23.77 15.57 5.32
N GLU A 193 23.26 14.46 5.84
CA GLU A 193 23.72 13.90 7.11
C GLU A 193 25.12 13.28 7.05
N ASP A 194 25.63 13.01 5.84
CA ASP A 194 27.02 12.63 5.58
C ASP A 194 27.96 13.83 5.40
N GLY A 195 27.45 15.06 5.56
CA GLY A 195 28.22 16.30 5.54
C GLY A 195 28.37 16.93 4.16
N LYS A 196 27.62 16.46 3.15
CA LYS A 196 27.57 17.11 1.84
C LYS A 196 26.79 18.42 1.90
N THR A 197 27.10 19.33 0.97
CA THR A 197 26.32 20.56 0.80
C THR A 197 24.93 20.24 0.26
N ALA A 198 23.99 21.17 0.43
CA ALA A 198 22.64 21.02 -0.13
C ALA A 198 22.64 20.83 -1.65
N LYS A 199 23.59 21.43 -2.37
CA LYS A 199 23.70 21.24 -3.82
C LYS A 199 24.10 19.80 -4.16
N GLU A 200 25.18 19.30 -3.55
CA GLU A 200 25.66 17.93 -3.77
C GLU A 200 24.60 16.89 -3.36
N ALA A 201 23.85 17.14 -2.29
CA ALA A 201 22.75 16.27 -1.87
C ALA A 201 21.59 16.24 -2.88
N VAL A 202 21.30 17.36 -3.57
CA VAL A 202 20.32 17.37 -4.67
C VAL A 202 20.85 16.59 -5.88
N GLU A 203 22.13 16.71 -6.20
CA GLU A 203 22.76 15.94 -7.27
C GLU A 203 22.65 14.42 -7.01
N ASP A 204 22.90 13.97 -5.77
CA ASP A 204 22.74 12.55 -5.38
C ASP A 204 21.28 12.09 -5.44
N GLU A 205 20.32 12.94 -5.05
CA GLU A 205 18.89 12.66 -5.14
C GLU A 205 18.42 12.47 -6.57
N ILE A 206 18.85 13.36 -7.47
CA ILE A 206 18.57 13.24 -8.91
C ILE A 206 19.18 11.96 -9.45
N ALA A 207 20.44 11.65 -9.11
CA ALA A 207 21.11 10.45 -9.59
C ALA A 207 20.40 9.17 -9.14
N MET A 208 19.93 9.12 -7.88
CA MET A 208 19.18 7.97 -7.38
C MET A 208 17.81 7.85 -8.06
N LEU A 209 17.07 8.96 -8.23
CA LEU A 209 15.81 8.97 -8.98
C LEU A 209 16.01 8.50 -10.43
N GLN A 210 17.07 8.95 -11.10
CA GLN A 210 17.41 8.50 -12.45
C GLN A 210 17.71 7.00 -12.48
N MET A 211 18.48 6.50 -11.51
CA MET A 211 18.82 5.08 -11.41
C MET A 211 17.58 4.20 -11.25
N VAL A 212 16.59 4.63 -10.45
CA VAL A 212 15.32 3.91 -10.26
C VAL A 212 14.64 3.65 -11.60
N TYR A 213 14.56 4.63 -12.50
CA TYR A 213 13.90 4.42 -13.80
C TYR A 213 14.82 3.83 -14.88
N ASP A 214 16.12 4.12 -14.83
CA ASP A 214 17.10 3.66 -15.84
C ASP A 214 17.40 2.17 -15.70
N LYS A 215 17.71 1.74 -14.46
CA LYS A 215 18.15 0.38 -14.12
C LYS A 215 17.46 -0.06 -12.83
N PRO A 216 16.13 -0.27 -12.87
CA PRO A 216 15.34 -0.47 -11.66
C PRO A 216 15.78 -1.70 -10.85
N VAL A 217 16.19 -2.80 -11.50
CA VAL A 217 16.70 -3.98 -10.77
C VAL A 217 18.01 -3.64 -10.05
N ASP A 218 18.94 -2.96 -10.71
CA ASP A 218 20.20 -2.53 -10.09
C ASP A 218 19.95 -1.56 -8.93
N ALA A 219 18.98 -0.66 -9.08
CA ALA A 219 18.58 0.28 -8.04
C ALA A 219 18.05 -0.46 -6.81
N GLN A 220 17.12 -1.40 -6.99
CA GLN A 220 16.57 -2.17 -5.88
C GLN A 220 17.63 -3.05 -5.20
N VAL A 221 18.51 -3.70 -5.96
CA VAL A 221 19.63 -4.48 -5.37
C VAL A 221 20.53 -3.57 -4.53
N LYS A 222 20.85 -2.37 -5.03
CA LYS A 222 21.65 -1.40 -4.27
C LYS A 222 20.94 -1.01 -2.97
N LEU A 223 19.67 -0.65 -3.03
CA LEU A 223 18.88 -0.24 -1.85
C LEU A 223 18.84 -1.34 -0.80
N MET A 224 18.64 -2.60 -1.20
CA MET A 224 18.61 -3.73 -0.28
C MET A 224 19.97 -4.02 0.36
N LYS A 225 21.04 -3.87 -0.41
CA LYS A 225 22.40 -3.98 0.12
C LYS A 225 22.67 -2.90 1.17
N ASP A 226 22.29 -1.66 0.86
CA ASP A 226 22.46 -0.52 1.77
C ASP A 226 21.60 -0.67 3.03
N ALA A 227 20.42 -1.29 2.92
CA ALA A 227 19.54 -1.63 4.04
C ALA A 227 20.00 -2.85 4.86
N GLY A 228 21.03 -3.58 4.42
CA GLY A 228 21.53 -4.78 5.12
C GLY A 228 20.59 -6.00 5.00
N HIS A 229 19.87 -6.11 3.88
CA HIS A 229 18.97 -7.24 3.62
C HIS A 229 19.76 -8.55 3.49
N THR A 230 19.31 -9.61 4.18
CA THR A 230 20.03 -10.89 4.23
C THR A 230 19.15 -12.13 4.09
N SER A 231 17.83 -12.00 4.05
CA SER A 231 16.90 -13.15 4.03
C SER A 231 17.04 -14.00 2.77
N PHE A 232 17.42 -13.40 1.64
CA PHE A 232 17.68 -14.07 0.37
C PHE A 232 18.48 -13.17 -0.57
N ASP A 233 18.96 -13.74 -1.68
CA ASP A 233 19.62 -13.01 -2.77
C ASP A 233 18.57 -12.27 -3.62
N THR A 234 18.52 -10.96 -3.44
CA THR A 234 17.53 -10.07 -4.06
C THR A 234 17.71 -9.94 -5.58
N ARG A 235 18.96 -10.03 -6.08
CA ARG A 235 19.22 -10.06 -7.53
C ARG A 235 18.69 -11.36 -8.14
N LYS A 236 19.08 -12.49 -7.54
CA LYS A 236 18.66 -13.80 -8.00
C LYS A 236 17.14 -13.98 -7.93
N TYR A 237 16.47 -13.34 -6.96
CA TYR A 237 15.01 -13.23 -6.93
C TYR A 237 14.48 -12.51 -8.17
N MET A 238 14.92 -11.28 -8.42
CA MET A 238 14.38 -10.44 -9.50
C MET A 238 14.69 -11.04 -10.89
N ASP A 239 15.86 -11.66 -11.08
CA ASP A 239 16.22 -12.34 -12.33
C ASP A 239 15.28 -13.52 -12.62
N GLN A 240 14.96 -14.34 -11.61
CA GLN A 240 14.02 -15.45 -11.75
C GLN A 240 12.59 -14.98 -11.97
N TYR A 241 12.17 -13.94 -11.23
CA TYR A 241 10.85 -13.33 -11.39
C TYR A 241 10.68 -12.76 -12.80
N LYS A 242 11.67 -11.99 -13.30
CA LYS A 242 11.71 -11.45 -14.68
C LYS A 242 11.50 -12.56 -15.70
N LYS A 243 12.26 -13.64 -15.59
CA LYS A 243 12.19 -14.77 -16.52
C LYS A 243 10.80 -15.43 -16.52
N LYS A 244 10.23 -15.66 -15.34
CA LYS A 244 8.93 -16.35 -15.19
C LYS A 244 7.73 -15.48 -15.59
N MET A 245 7.80 -14.17 -15.37
CA MET A 245 6.70 -13.25 -15.70
C MET A 245 6.70 -12.76 -17.14
N LYS A 246 7.80 -12.88 -17.88
CA LYS A 246 7.98 -12.32 -19.24
C LYS A 246 6.78 -12.57 -20.16
N ASP A 247 6.34 -13.83 -20.30
CA ASP A 247 5.25 -14.18 -21.21
C ASP A 247 3.90 -13.60 -20.75
N THR A 248 3.67 -13.51 -19.44
CA THR A 248 2.45 -12.90 -18.88
C THR A 248 2.40 -11.41 -19.20
N ILE A 249 3.53 -10.70 -19.06
CA ILE A 249 3.64 -9.27 -19.38
C ILE A 249 3.41 -9.02 -20.87
N ILE A 250 4.03 -9.82 -21.75
CA ILE A 250 3.85 -9.72 -23.20
C ILE A 250 2.38 -9.98 -23.59
N ALA A 251 1.74 -10.97 -22.97
CA ALA A 251 0.34 -11.29 -23.22
C ALA A 251 -0.59 -10.14 -22.81
N ALA A 252 -0.38 -9.53 -21.63
CA ALA A 252 -1.16 -8.39 -21.17
C ALA A 252 -1.00 -7.17 -22.09
N LYS A 253 0.23 -6.87 -22.50
CA LYS A 253 0.51 -5.81 -23.48
C LYS A 253 -0.21 -6.07 -24.80
N LYS A 254 -0.12 -7.28 -25.34
CA LYS A 254 -0.77 -7.67 -26.60
C LYS A 254 -2.30 -7.58 -26.51
N ASP A 255 -2.86 -7.86 -25.34
CA ASP A 255 -4.29 -7.73 -25.07
C ASP A 255 -4.75 -6.28 -24.84
N GLY A 256 -3.85 -5.29 -24.90
CA GLY A 256 -4.18 -3.88 -24.74
C GLY A 256 -4.46 -3.47 -23.31
N VAL A 257 -3.93 -4.21 -22.32
CA VAL A 257 -3.93 -3.76 -20.92
C VAL A 257 -3.06 -2.50 -20.81
N ASN A 258 -3.56 -1.45 -20.18
CA ASN A 258 -2.82 -0.22 -19.96
C ASN A 258 -1.51 -0.51 -19.22
N TYR A 259 -0.41 0.12 -19.63
CA TYR A 259 0.92 -0.15 -19.06
C TYR A 259 0.97 0.16 -17.56
N GLY A 260 0.22 1.17 -17.10
CA GLY A 260 0.07 1.46 -15.67
C GLY A 260 -0.50 0.29 -14.87
N ASN A 261 -1.44 -0.48 -15.45
CA ASN A 261 -1.99 -1.68 -14.84
C ASN A 261 -0.99 -2.85 -14.89
N ILE A 262 -0.17 -2.95 -15.95
CA ILE A 262 0.86 -3.99 -16.10
C ILE A 262 1.92 -3.88 -15.00
N VAL A 263 2.32 -2.66 -14.62
CA VAL A 263 3.28 -2.44 -13.51
C VAL A 263 2.61 -2.45 -12.14
N THR A 264 1.30 -2.24 -12.05
CA THR A 264 0.58 -2.15 -10.77
C THR A 264 0.09 -3.48 -10.25
N VAL A 265 -0.65 -4.23 -11.07
CA VAL A 265 -1.36 -5.44 -10.62
C VAL A 265 -0.40 -6.48 -10.05
N PRO A 266 0.74 -6.80 -10.71
CA PRO A 266 1.67 -7.80 -10.20
C PRO A 266 2.37 -7.42 -8.89
N ALA A 267 2.62 -6.13 -8.65
CA ALA A 267 3.29 -5.67 -7.43
C ALA A 267 2.33 -5.65 -6.25
N TYR A 268 1.13 -5.11 -6.45
CA TYR A 268 0.18 -4.93 -5.35
C TYR A 268 -0.40 -6.24 -4.81
N CYS A 269 -0.40 -7.31 -5.61
CA CYS A 269 -1.00 -8.59 -5.21
C CYS A 269 -0.06 -9.55 -4.47
N VAL A 270 1.23 -9.24 -4.30
CA VAL A 270 2.17 -10.21 -3.69
C VAL A 270 2.38 -10.01 -2.20
N GLY A 271 1.88 -8.90 -1.62
CA GLY A 271 2.13 -8.51 -0.23
C GLY A 271 1.74 -9.57 0.80
N ASP A 272 0.80 -10.47 0.48
CA ASP A 272 0.38 -11.50 1.44
C ASP A 272 1.37 -12.68 1.56
N VAL A 273 2.43 -12.72 0.73
CA VAL A 273 3.51 -13.72 0.83
C VAL A 273 4.76 -13.07 1.42
N ALA A 274 5.05 -13.38 2.69
CA ALA A 274 6.22 -12.89 3.41
C ALA A 274 6.27 -11.36 3.64
N HIS A 275 5.13 -10.66 3.55
CA HIS A 275 4.96 -9.28 4.02
C HIS A 275 3.75 -9.14 4.99
N HIS A 276 2.51 -9.43 4.59
CA HIS A 276 1.34 -9.45 5.52
C HIS A 276 1.27 -10.74 6.34
N ILE A 277 1.41 -11.90 5.69
CA ILE A 277 1.73 -13.15 6.37
C ILE A 277 3.25 -13.21 6.52
N SER A 278 3.75 -12.68 7.64
CA SER A 278 5.18 -12.48 7.88
C SER A 278 5.56 -12.69 9.34
N GLN A 279 6.87 -12.61 9.59
CA GLN A 279 7.40 -12.72 10.95
C GLN A 279 7.01 -11.51 11.80
N SER A 280 7.03 -10.28 11.26
CA SER A 280 6.59 -9.07 11.98
C SER A 280 5.12 -9.17 12.39
N MET A 281 4.22 -9.60 11.49
CA MET A 281 2.80 -9.80 11.80
C MET A 281 2.57 -10.92 12.83
N PHE A 282 3.30 -12.04 12.74
CA PHE A 282 3.23 -13.11 13.76
C PHE A 282 3.68 -12.62 15.14
N ASN A 283 4.65 -11.70 15.19
CA ASN A 283 5.12 -11.09 16.42
C ASN A 283 4.10 -10.11 17.01
N MET A 284 3.51 -9.24 16.19
CA MET A 284 2.49 -8.27 16.63
C MET A 284 1.22 -8.97 17.13
N CYS A 285 0.78 -10.02 16.44
CA CYS A 285 -0.44 -10.74 16.77
C CYS A 285 -0.30 -11.70 17.97
N LYS A 286 0.90 -11.86 18.55
CA LYS A 286 1.07 -12.53 19.88
C LYS A 286 0.15 -11.93 20.93
N ASP A 287 -0.11 -10.63 20.80
CA ASP A 287 -1.04 -9.90 21.63
C ASP A 287 -2.49 -10.24 21.28
N ASP A 288 -3.25 -10.65 22.28
CA ASP A 288 -4.65 -11.05 22.12
C ASP A 288 -5.56 -9.91 21.67
N VAL A 289 -5.30 -8.67 22.11
CA VAL A 289 -6.11 -7.52 21.75
C VAL A 289 -5.81 -7.11 20.30
N THR A 290 -4.55 -7.11 19.89
CA THR A 290 -4.17 -6.91 18.48
C THR A 290 -4.84 -7.92 17.56
N MET A 291 -4.75 -9.23 17.88
CA MET A 291 -5.40 -10.26 17.08
C MET A 291 -6.92 -10.09 17.07
N ALA A 292 -7.52 -9.79 18.22
CA ALA A 292 -8.97 -9.61 18.32
C ALA A 292 -9.49 -8.41 17.51
N ILE A 293 -8.71 -7.32 17.41
CA ILE A 293 -9.02 -6.19 16.52
C ILE A 293 -9.08 -6.68 15.07
N ILE A 294 -8.04 -7.38 14.59
CA ILE A 294 -7.98 -7.89 13.21
C ILE A 294 -9.15 -8.84 12.92
N GLU A 295 -9.48 -9.75 13.84
CA GLU A 295 -10.61 -10.67 13.69
C GLU A 295 -11.96 -9.94 13.64
N ALA A 296 -12.18 -9.01 14.57
CA ALA A 296 -13.42 -8.24 14.63
C ALA A 296 -13.61 -7.39 13.38
N GLU A 297 -12.57 -6.67 12.94
CA GLU A 297 -12.61 -5.85 11.72
C GLU A 297 -12.86 -6.68 10.46
N SER A 298 -12.24 -7.86 10.37
CA SER A 298 -12.48 -8.80 9.27
C SER A 298 -13.95 -9.27 9.23
N GLN A 299 -14.56 -9.46 10.39
CA GLN A 299 -15.98 -9.82 10.48
C GLN A 299 -16.91 -8.63 10.21
N VAL A 300 -16.55 -7.41 10.63
CA VAL A 300 -17.25 -6.16 10.27
C VAL A 300 -17.30 -6.02 8.75
N LEU A 301 -16.15 -6.20 8.09
CA LEU A 301 -16.02 -6.20 6.64
C LEU A 301 -16.95 -7.23 5.99
N GLU A 302 -16.86 -8.50 6.40
CA GLU A 302 -17.67 -9.59 5.84
C GLU A 302 -19.18 -9.33 5.99
N ASN A 303 -19.64 -8.99 7.19
CA ASN A 303 -21.05 -8.78 7.46
C ASN A 303 -21.59 -7.59 6.67
N THR A 304 -20.81 -6.51 6.61
CA THR A 304 -21.20 -5.29 5.90
C THR A 304 -21.24 -5.50 4.38
N LEU A 305 -20.26 -6.22 3.81
CA LEU A 305 -20.27 -6.56 2.38
C LEU A 305 -21.47 -7.45 2.01
N LYS A 306 -21.79 -8.44 2.83
CA LYS A 306 -22.98 -9.29 2.62
C LYS A 306 -24.27 -8.49 2.70
N ALA A 307 -24.37 -7.57 3.66
CA ALA A 307 -25.52 -6.66 3.76
C ALA A 307 -25.63 -5.75 2.53
N GLY A 308 -24.51 -5.23 2.03
CA GLY A 308 -24.47 -4.45 0.79
C GLY A 308 -24.89 -5.26 -0.44
N LEU A 309 -24.47 -6.52 -0.53
CA LEU A 309 -24.88 -7.42 -1.60
C LEU A 309 -26.40 -7.65 -1.58
N ALA A 310 -26.98 -7.88 -0.40
CA ALA A 310 -28.43 -8.05 -0.22
C ALA A 310 -29.21 -6.76 -0.54
N ALA A 311 -28.65 -5.59 -0.24
CA ALA A 311 -29.24 -4.29 -0.54
C ALA A 311 -29.12 -3.90 -2.04
N GLY A 312 -28.17 -4.50 -2.75
CA GLY A 312 -27.90 -4.24 -4.17
C GLY A 312 -26.87 -3.13 -4.39
N PHE A 313 -25.76 -3.46 -5.05
CA PHE A 313 -24.78 -2.47 -5.47
C PHE A 313 -25.18 -1.78 -6.78
N LYS A 314 -24.81 -0.51 -6.90
CA LYS A 314 -25.06 0.30 -8.11
C LYS A 314 -24.02 0.08 -9.20
N ASN A 315 -22.77 -0.18 -8.80
CA ASN A 315 -21.62 -0.40 -9.68
C ASN A 315 -20.52 -1.16 -8.92
N PRO A 316 -19.52 -1.71 -9.65
CA PRO A 316 -18.42 -2.45 -9.04
C PRO A 316 -17.61 -1.64 -8.02
N GLU A 317 -17.38 -0.35 -8.26
CA GLU A 317 -16.61 0.53 -7.38
C GLU A 317 -17.27 0.71 -6.01
N ALA A 318 -18.61 0.63 -5.95
CA ALA A 318 -19.34 0.68 -4.70
C ALA A 318 -18.98 -0.47 -3.75
N VAL A 319 -18.51 -1.63 -4.27
CA VAL A 319 -18.02 -2.76 -3.46
C VAL A 319 -16.73 -2.36 -2.74
N LEU A 320 -15.75 -1.80 -3.47
CA LEU A 320 -14.48 -1.31 -2.91
C LEU A 320 -14.70 -0.18 -1.90
N ASN A 321 -15.57 0.77 -2.24
CA ASN A 321 -15.90 1.88 -1.33
C ASN A 321 -16.59 1.37 -0.05
N LEU A 322 -17.45 0.35 -0.14
CA LEU A 322 -18.07 -0.26 1.04
C LEU A 322 -17.04 -1.02 1.89
N ALA A 323 -16.19 -1.83 1.26
CA ALA A 323 -15.14 -2.58 1.95
C ALA A 323 -14.23 -1.67 2.79
N THR A 324 -13.58 -0.72 2.12
CA THR A 324 -12.64 0.21 2.76
C THR A 324 -13.32 1.20 3.72
N GLY A 325 -14.61 1.48 3.51
CA GLY A 325 -15.39 2.32 4.42
C GLY A 325 -15.83 1.60 5.68
N ALA A 326 -16.13 0.30 5.58
CA ALA A 326 -16.57 -0.52 6.70
C ALA A 326 -15.45 -0.69 7.75
N THR A 327 -14.24 -1.05 7.31
CA THR A 327 -13.08 -1.18 8.21
C THR A 327 -12.61 0.17 8.75
N ALA A 328 -12.69 1.24 7.96
CA ALA A 328 -12.44 2.58 8.49
C ALA A 328 -13.39 2.93 9.65
N VAL A 329 -14.69 2.66 9.49
CA VAL A 329 -15.71 2.89 10.54
C VAL A 329 -15.48 1.99 11.75
N GLY A 330 -15.17 0.71 11.54
CA GLY A 330 -14.88 -0.24 12.61
C GLY A 330 -13.66 0.17 13.43
N THR A 331 -12.55 0.49 12.77
CA THR A 331 -11.32 0.95 13.44
C THR A 331 -11.52 2.25 14.22
N ALA A 332 -12.23 3.23 13.66
CA ALA A 332 -12.57 4.46 14.40
C ALA A 332 -13.48 4.18 15.59
N TYR A 333 -14.42 3.23 15.47
CA TYR A 333 -15.29 2.83 16.58
C TYR A 333 -14.50 2.17 17.71
N ILE A 334 -13.54 1.29 17.41
CA ILE A 334 -12.65 0.67 18.42
C ILE A 334 -11.88 1.75 19.20
N LEU A 335 -11.39 2.79 18.50
CA LEU A 335 -10.69 3.91 19.11
C LEU A 335 -11.61 4.72 20.05
N GLU A 336 -12.83 5.03 19.61
CA GLU A 336 -13.81 5.78 20.40
C GLU A 336 -14.29 5.02 21.65
N LYS A 337 -14.25 3.68 21.66
CA LYS A 337 -14.57 2.88 22.86
C LYS A 337 -13.59 3.10 24.02
N ASP A 338 -12.39 3.60 23.75
CA ASP A 338 -11.39 4.01 24.75
C ASP A 338 -11.44 5.55 25.01
N GLY A 339 -12.40 6.27 24.41
CA GLY A 339 -12.56 7.72 24.58
C GLY A 339 -11.60 8.57 23.74
N PHE A 340 -10.87 7.96 22.80
CA PHE A 340 -9.98 8.69 21.89
C PHE A 340 -10.73 9.10 20.63
N THR A 341 -10.52 10.35 20.20
CA THR A 341 -11.01 10.83 18.90
C THR A 341 -9.94 10.62 17.82
N ALA A 342 -10.36 10.48 16.56
CA ALA A 342 -9.42 10.45 15.44
C ALA A 342 -8.49 11.67 15.43
N SER A 343 -9.01 12.87 15.74
CA SER A 343 -8.19 14.10 15.82
C SER A 343 -7.08 14.03 16.86
N MET A 344 -7.31 13.40 18.02
CA MET A 344 -6.26 13.27 19.05
C MET A 344 -5.11 12.39 18.55
N VAL A 345 -5.43 11.31 17.84
CA VAL A 345 -4.42 10.38 17.32
C VAL A 345 -3.66 10.99 16.14
N ILE A 346 -4.38 11.64 15.21
CA ILE A 346 -3.75 12.32 14.08
C ILE A 346 -2.82 13.43 14.59
N ASP A 347 -3.23 14.16 15.64
CA ASP A 347 -2.41 15.21 16.26
C ASP A 347 -1.17 14.64 16.92
N LEU A 348 -1.35 13.56 17.68
CA LEU A 348 -0.25 12.84 18.31
C LEU A 348 0.77 12.37 17.30
N LEU A 349 0.36 11.61 16.28
CA LEU A 349 1.27 11.02 15.29
C LEU A 349 1.92 12.10 14.41
N THR A 350 1.19 13.15 14.03
CA THR A 350 1.76 14.27 13.25
C THR A 350 2.79 15.06 14.06
N LYS A 351 2.51 15.40 15.32
CA LYS A 351 3.48 16.10 16.18
C LYS A 351 4.67 15.23 16.54
N ARG A 352 4.42 13.95 16.83
CA ARG A 352 5.47 12.96 17.09
C ARG A 352 6.38 12.81 15.88
N TYR A 353 5.84 12.80 14.66
CA TYR A 353 6.65 12.82 13.43
C TYR A 353 7.59 14.01 13.39
N THR A 354 7.09 15.23 13.63
CA THR A 354 7.94 16.44 13.64
C THR A 354 9.09 16.30 14.63
N ASN A 355 8.84 15.81 15.84
CA ASN A 355 9.89 15.55 16.83
C ASN A 355 10.85 14.43 16.39
N TYR A 356 10.32 13.37 15.77
CA TYR A 356 11.11 12.24 15.29
C TYR A 356 12.10 12.65 14.19
N VAL A 357 11.69 13.55 13.28
CA VAL A 357 12.58 14.13 12.27
C VAL A 357 13.76 14.86 12.93
N GLN A 358 13.53 15.61 14.02
CA GLN A 358 14.59 16.34 14.73
C GLN A 358 15.53 15.42 15.50
N LEU A 359 15.00 14.34 16.11
CA LEU A 359 15.79 13.37 16.87
C LEU A 359 16.59 12.42 15.97
N TYR A 360 16.02 12.06 14.82
CA TYR A 360 16.55 11.06 13.91
C TYR A 360 16.59 11.59 12.48
N PRO A 361 17.49 12.55 12.19
CA PRO A 361 17.62 13.10 10.84
C PRO A 361 18.10 12.06 9.82
N ARG A 362 18.65 10.91 10.27
CA ARG A 362 19.01 9.73 9.45
C ARG A 362 17.94 8.63 9.39
N ARG A 363 16.70 8.90 9.80
CA ARG A 363 15.60 7.91 9.76
C ARG A 363 15.39 7.31 8.35
N GLY A 364 14.95 6.07 8.28
CA GLY A 364 14.55 5.45 7.02
C GLY A 364 13.35 6.17 6.40
N ALA A 365 13.30 6.24 5.07
CA ALA A 365 12.19 6.88 4.35
C ALA A 365 10.84 6.18 4.61
N ALA A 366 10.88 4.87 4.88
CA ALA A 366 9.70 4.05 5.19
C ALA A 366 9.25 4.09 6.66
N ALA A 367 9.99 4.77 7.55
CA ALA A 367 9.75 4.72 9.00
C ALA A 367 8.32 5.11 9.42
N GLU A 368 7.61 5.89 8.59
CA GLU A 368 6.29 6.44 8.89
C GLU A 368 5.30 6.22 7.75
N LEU A 369 5.64 5.32 6.82
CA LEU A 369 4.86 4.96 5.63
C LEU A 369 3.40 4.66 6.03
N HIS A 370 3.24 3.64 6.86
CA HIS A 370 1.95 3.10 7.25
C HIS A 370 1.17 3.95 8.26
N ASN A 371 1.83 4.83 9.02
CA ASN A 371 1.12 5.75 9.91
C ASN A 371 0.20 6.69 9.11
N VAL A 372 0.59 7.06 7.88
CA VAL A 372 -0.25 7.88 6.99
C VAL A 372 -1.53 7.15 6.62
N ASP A 373 -1.45 5.87 6.22
CA ASP A 373 -2.61 5.07 5.85
C ASP A 373 -3.56 4.86 7.03
N PHE A 374 -3.00 4.59 8.21
CA PHE A 374 -3.77 4.45 9.44
C PHE A 374 -4.50 5.76 9.82
N MET A 375 -3.82 6.91 9.74
CA MET A 375 -4.44 8.21 10.01
C MET A 375 -5.53 8.56 8.99
N ASP A 376 -5.32 8.28 7.70
CA ASP A 376 -6.31 8.49 6.64
C ASP A 376 -7.54 7.60 6.87
N MET A 377 -7.34 6.35 7.27
CA MET A 377 -8.40 5.42 7.66
C MET A 377 -9.20 5.95 8.87
N LEU A 378 -8.54 6.41 9.94
CA LEU A 378 -9.21 6.99 11.11
C LEU A 378 -10.02 8.25 10.77
N LEU A 379 -9.47 9.16 9.96
CA LEU A 379 -10.17 10.37 9.56
C LEU A 379 -11.42 10.04 8.73
N ARG A 380 -11.31 9.08 7.81
CA ARG A 380 -12.45 8.60 7.02
C ARG A 380 -13.49 7.94 7.92
N GLY A 381 -13.05 7.05 8.81
CA GLY A 381 -13.88 6.30 9.74
C GLY A 381 -14.72 7.18 10.65
N SER A 382 -14.08 8.12 11.35
CA SER A 382 -14.74 9.05 12.27
C SER A 382 -15.82 9.89 11.57
N LYS A 383 -15.55 10.42 10.37
CA LYS A 383 -16.54 11.18 9.57
C LYS A 383 -17.74 10.33 9.14
N LEU A 384 -17.53 9.05 8.88
CA LEU A 384 -18.59 8.12 8.52
C LEU A 384 -19.40 7.67 9.75
N LEU A 385 -18.73 7.42 10.87
CA LEU A 385 -19.29 6.94 12.13
C LEU A 385 -20.17 7.99 12.81
N GLU A 386 -19.72 9.25 12.82
CA GLU A 386 -20.39 10.38 13.49
C GLU A 386 -21.87 10.51 13.10
N VAL A 387 -22.70 10.91 14.06
CA VAL A 387 -24.16 10.99 13.90
C VAL A 387 -24.59 12.11 12.96
N LYS A 388 -25.73 11.93 12.28
CA LYS A 388 -26.33 13.00 11.46
C LYS A 388 -26.78 14.17 12.35
N PRO A 389 -26.68 15.43 11.90
CA PRO A 389 -26.29 15.86 10.54
C PRO A 389 -24.78 16.04 10.33
N VAL A 390 -23.94 15.82 11.34
CA VAL A 390 -22.48 16.08 11.25
C VAL A 390 -21.78 15.00 10.41
N GLY A 391 -22.04 13.74 10.70
CA GLY A 391 -21.50 12.60 9.96
C GLY A 391 -22.56 11.82 9.16
N LYS A 392 -22.26 10.55 8.86
CA LYS A 392 -23.16 9.67 8.09
C LYS A 392 -23.96 8.70 8.95
N GLY A 393 -23.78 8.69 10.26
CA GLY A 393 -24.46 7.80 11.20
C GLY A 393 -24.04 6.34 11.03
N GLY A 394 -22.79 6.09 10.65
CA GLY A 394 -22.23 4.76 10.36
C GLY A 394 -22.72 4.13 9.05
N PHE A 395 -23.17 4.94 8.08
CA PHE A 395 -23.59 4.46 6.76
C PHE A 395 -22.50 4.70 5.70
N VAL A 396 -22.25 3.68 4.87
CA VAL A 396 -21.37 3.74 3.70
C VAL A 396 -22.16 3.30 2.49
N GLY A 397 -22.29 4.16 1.47
CA GLY A 397 -23.04 3.83 0.25
C GLY A 397 -24.52 3.49 0.49
N GLY A 398 -25.12 3.90 1.61
CA GLY A 398 -26.49 3.53 1.99
C GLY A 398 -26.61 2.25 2.84
N VAL A 399 -25.50 1.56 3.09
CA VAL A 399 -25.44 0.35 3.93
C VAL A 399 -24.96 0.74 5.32
N LYS A 400 -25.66 0.28 6.37
CA LYS A 400 -25.21 0.45 7.77
C LYS A 400 -24.07 -0.51 8.04
N VAL A 401 -22.94 0.01 8.54
CA VAL A 401 -21.81 -0.83 8.96
C VAL A 401 -22.22 -1.65 10.19
N ASP A 402 -21.96 -2.97 10.14
CA ASP A 402 -22.22 -3.86 11.25
C ASP A 402 -21.05 -3.85 12.25
N LEU A 403 -21.20 -3.08 13.33
CA LEU A 403 -20.23 -2.97 14.42
C LEU A 403 -20.38 -4.07 15.48
N SER A 404 -21.39 -4.94 15.37
CA SER A 404 -21.64 -5.96 16.38
C SER A 404 -20.50 -6.97 16.58
N PRO A 405 -19.64 -7.29 15.58
CA PRO A 405 -18.47 -8.11 15.82
C PRO A 405 -17.46 -7.51 16.82
N ILE A 406 -17.35 -6.18 16.88
CA ILE A 406 -16.50 -5.49 17.86
C ILE A 406 -17.11 -5.60 19.26
N ASP A 407 -18.42 -5.35 19.38
CA ASP A 407 -19.12 -5.37 20.67
C ASP A 407 -19.22 -6.77 21.29
N LYS A 408 -19.33 -7.80 20.45
CA LYS A 408 -19.48 -9.20 20.87
C LYS A 408 -18.15 -9.95 20.98
N ASN A 409 -17.04 -9.35 20.53
CA ASN A 409 -15.74 -9.97 20.68
C ASN A 409 -15.33 -9.98 22.16
N GLU A 410 -15.12 -11.18 22.72
CA GLU A 410 -14.84 -11.35 24.15
C GLU A 410 -13.62 -10.57 24.63
N VAL A 411 -12.56 -10.48 23.80
CA VAL A 411 -11.35 -9.74 24.14
C VAL A 411 -11.63 -8.23 24.12
N LEU A 412 -12.24 -7.74 23.04
CA LEU A 412 -12.51 -6.31 22.87
C LEU A 412 -13.58 -5.80 23.83
N ALA A 413 -14.54 -6.62 24.24
CA ALA A 413 -15.55 -6.25 25.23
C ALA A 413 -14.99 -6.21 26.66
N ASN A 414 -13.85 -6.87 26.91
CA ASN A 414 -13.27 -7.03 28.25
C ASN A 414 -11.80 -6.55 28.34
N PRO A 415 -11.48 -5.28 28.01
CA PRO A 415 -10.11 -4.77 28.02
C PRO A 415 -9.44 -4.88 29.41
N GLN A 416 -10.23 -4.86 30.49
CA GLN A 416 -9.77 -5.01 31.87
C GLN A 416 -9.05 -6.33 32.18
N ARG A 417 -9.19 -7.34 31.31
CA ARG A 417 -8.49 -8.63 31.47
C ARG A 417 -7.07 -8.62 30.91
N TYR A 418 -6.69 -7.57 30.17
CA TYR A 418 -5.43 -7.49 29.43
C TYR A 418 -4.51 -6.38 29.96
N THR A 419 -4.85 -5.79 31.11
CA THR A 419 -4.02 -4.79 31.82
C THR A 419 -4.45 -4.71 33.29
N TYR A 420 -3.96 -3.71 34.03
CA TYR A 420 -4.45 -3.40 35.37
C TYR A 420 -5.96 -3.04 35.32
N PRO A 421 -6.87 -3.88 35.89
CA PRO A 421 -8.28 -3.88 35.51
C PRO A 421 -9.03 -2.55 35.68
N ALA A 422 -8.73 -1.80 36.74
CA ALA A 422 -9.39 -0.52 37.02
C ALA A 422 -8.91 0.64 36.11
N CYS A 423 -7.83 0.44 35.35
CA CYS A 423 -7.19 1.46 34.53
C CYS A 423 -7.18 1.10 33.03
N ALA A 424 -8.06 0.19 32.60
CA ALA A 424 -8.06 -0.38 31.26
C ALA A 424 -8.63 0.53 30.15
N ILE A 425 -8.34 1.83 30.22
CA ILE A 425 -8.88 2.87 29.34
C ILE A 425 -8.05 3.12 28.08
N THR A 426 -6.90 2.45 27.92
CA THR A 426 -5.99 2.64 26.78
C THR A 426 -5.61 1.33 26.08
N VAL A 427 -6.28 0.22 26.39
CA VAL A 427 -5.88 -1.12 25.95
C VAL A 427 -6.13 -1.35 24.45
N ARG A 428 -7.28 -0.89 23.94
CA ARG A 428 -7.57 -1.00 22.51
C ARG A 428 -6.74 0.02 21.75
N PHE A 429 -6.61 1.23 22.30
CA PHE A 429 -5.72 2.27 21.77
C PHE A 429 -4.28 1.79 21.61
N SER A 430 -3.67 1.18 22.64
CA SER A 430 -2.27 0.73 22.58
C SER A 430 -2.06 -0.36 21.53
N SER A 431 -3.06 -1.22 21.32
CA SER A 431 -3.05 -2.23 20.26
C SER A 431 -3.21 -1.61 18.87
N LEU A 432 -4.10 -0.62 18.73
CA LEU A 432 -4.21 0.19 17.52
C LEU A 432 -2.93 0.95 17.20
N MET A 433 -2.17 1.44 18.18
CA MET A 433 -0.89 2.12 17.93
C MET A 433 0.18 1.18 17.39
N ARG A 434 0.20 -0.10 17.79
CA ARG A 434 1.05 -1.10 17.12
C ARG A 434 0.59 -1.33 15.68
N LEU A 435 -0.72 -1.44 15.47
CA LEU A 435 -1.29 -1.60 14.13
C LEU A 435 -1.15 -0.34 13.27
N ALA A 436 -0.90 0.83 13.84
CA ALA A 436 -0.62 2.04 13.07
C ALA A 436 0.69 1.94 12.29
N ASP A 437 1.64 1.13 12.75
CA ASP A 437 2.90 0.86 12.05
C ASP A 437 2.75 -0.21 10.97
N PHE A 438 1.68 -1.02 11.04
CA PHE A 438 1.36 -2.04 10.02
C PHE A 438 -0.16 -2.30 9.91
N PRO A 439 -0.93 -1.38 9.30
CA PRO A 439 -2.39 -1.40 9.28
C PRO A 439 -2.95 -2.23 8.12
N CYS A 440 -2.11 -2.93 7.34
CA CYS A 440 -2.49 -3.53 6.06
C CYS A 440 -3.64 -4.53 6.16
N LEU A 441 -3.87 -5.17 7.33
CA LEU A 441 -5.04 -6.04 7.55
C LEU A 441 -6.29 -5.30 8.05
N LEU A 442 -6.17 -4.03 8.45
CA LEU A 442 -7.29 -3.13 8.79
C LEU A 442 -7.74 -2.33 7.57
N THR A 443 -6.80 -1.69 6.87
CA THR A 443 -7.07 -1.14 5.52
C THR A 443 -7.47 -2.24 4.55
N SER A 444 -6.99 -3.47 4.84
CA SER A 444 -7.27 -4.73 4.18
C SER A 444 -6.76 -4.74 2.73
N GLU A 445 -5.44 -4.66 2.61
CA GLU A 445 -4.70 -4.77 1.35
C GLU A 445 -5.01 -6.03 0.53
N PRO A 446 -5.12 -7.26 1.10
CA PRO A 446 -5.57 -8.43 0.34
C PRO A 446 -6.93 -8.21 -0.33
N VAL A 447 -7.84 -7.47 0.33
CA VAL A 447 -9.17 -7.14 -0.20
C VAL A 447 -9.07 -6.07 -1.28
N THR A 448 -8.34 -4.99 -1.05
CA THR A 448 -8.21 -3.91 -2.04
C THR A 448 -7.46 -4.39 -3.29
N ALA A 449 -6.40 -5.19 -3.17
CA ALA A 449 -5.69 -5.77 -4.31
C ALA A 449 -6.59 -6.68 -5.15
N THR A 450 -7.38 -7.54 -4.49
CA THR A 450 -8.34 -8.44 -5.15
C THR A 450 -9.47 -7.66 -5.83
N LEU A 451 -10.04 -6.66 -5.17
CA LEU A 451 -11.12 -5.84 -5.73
C LEU A 451 -10.62 -4.95 -6.87
N MET A 452 -9.42 -4.38 -6.75
CA MET A 452 -8.83 -3.56 -7.81
C MET A 452 -8.46 -4.38 -9.03
N THR A 453 -7.98 -5.61 -8.86
CA THR A 453 -7.81 -6.55 -9.99
C THR A 453 -9.13 -6.77 -10.73
N ASN A 454 -10.22 -6.96 -9.98
CA ASN A 454 -11.54 -7.11 -10.57
C ASN A 454 -12.01 -5.84 -11.31
N LEU A 455 -11.78 -4.64 -10.75
CA LEU A 455 -12.14 -3.36 -11.36
C LEU A 455 -11.32 -3.07 -12.61
N ILE A 456 -9.99 -3.23 -12.54
CA ILE A 456 -9.09 -3.07 -13.67
C ILE A 456 -9.45 -4.04 -14.79
N ALA A 457 -9.83 -5.28 -14.46
CA ALA A 457 -10.22 -6.24 -15.49
C ALA A 457 -11.48 -5.83 -16.27
N LEU A 458 -12.37 -5.02 -15.68
CA LEU A 458 -13.55 -4.48 -16.37
C LEU A 458 -13.21 -3.29 -17.29
N HIS A 459 -12.10 -2.60 -17.01
CA HIS A 459 -11.67 -1.36 -17.68
C HIS A 459 -10.16 -1.38 -17.93
N LYS A 460 -9.66 -2.45 -18.58
CA LYS A 460 -8.21 -2.73 -18.69
C LYS A 460 -7.43 -1.63 -19.41
N GLU A 461 -8.11 -0.86 -20.24
CA GLU A 461 -7.59 0.27 -21.02
C GLU A 461 -7.31 1.52 -20.17
N LEU A 462 -7.93 1.62 -18.99
CA LEU A 462 -7.77 2.76 -18.08
C LEU A 462 -6.77 2.42 -16.97
N PRO A 463 -5.83 3.32 -16.64
CA PRO A 463 -4.91 3.12 -15.52
C PRO A 463 -5.64 3.14 -14.17
N GLY A 464 -5.50 2.06 -13.40
CA GLY A 464 -6.09 1.90 -12.06
C GLY A 464 -5.32 2.63 -10.94
N SER A 465 -4.12 3.14 -11.22
CA SER A 465 -3.24 3.79 -10.24
C SER A 465 -2.54 5.04 -10.82
N PRO A 466 -2.09 5.95 -9.94
CA PRO A 466 -2.63 6.16 -8.59
C PRO A 466 -4.11 6.53 -8.65
N ALA A 467 -4.83 6.41 -7.53
CA ALA A 467 -6.23 6.79 -7.48
C ALA A 467 -6.39 8.30 -7.79
N ARG A 468 -7.17 8.61 -8.83
CA ARG A 468 -7.44 9.98 -9.31
C ARG A 468 -8.56 10.65 -8.50
N GLY A 469 -8.33 10.81 -7.20
CA GLY A 469 -9.30 11.41 -6.30
C GLY A 469 -8.68 11.95 -5.02
N CYS A 470 -9.30 12.97 -4.44
CA CYS A 470 -8.91 13.50 -3.14
C CYS A 470 -9.24 12.49 -2.02
N LYS A 471 -8.21 11.86 -1.44
CA LYS A 471 -8.37 10.98 -0.27
C LYS A 471 -8.61 11.71 1.06
N ARG A 472 -8.57 13.06 1.05
CA ARG A 472 -8.70 13.93 2.23
C ARG A 472 -7.65 13.60 3.30
N CYS A 473 -6.38 13.70 2.92
CA CYS A 473 -5.24 13.26 3.74
C CYS A 473 -5.31 13.85 5.16
N ALA A 474 -5.21 12.99 6.17
CA ALA A 474 -5.36 13.33 7.57
C ALA A 474 -4.32 14.34 8.04
N THR A 475 -3.06 14.10 7.71
CA THR A 475 -1.96 15.03 8.00
C THR A 475 -2.19 16.38 7.34
N SER A 476 -2.60 16.42 6.06
CA SER A 476 -2.86 17.68 5.36
C SER A 476 -4.08 18.43 5.91
N ASP A 477 -5.05 17.76 6.52
CA ASP A 477 -6.17 18.40 7.23
C ASP A 477 -5.69 19.15 8.47
N MET A 478 -4.61 18.67 9.09
CA MET A 478 -3.95 19.31 10.22
C MET A 478 -3.00 20.44 9.82
N VAL A 479 -2.00 20.15 8.99
CA VAL A 479 -0.91 21.10 8.65
C VAL A 479 -1.21 21.97 7.42
N LYS A 480 -2.42 21.85 6.85
CA LYS A 480 -2.95 22.66 5.74
C LYS A 480 -2.08 22.65 4.47
N THR A 481 -1.58 21.48 4.10
CA THR A 481 -0.71 21.27 2.92
C THR A 481 -1.46 20.83 1.65
N HIS A 482 -2.79 20.77 1.68
CA HIS A 482 -3.62 20.29 0.57
C HIS A 482 -3.37 20.99 -0.78
N GLN A 483 -3.00 22.28 -0.77
CA GLN A 483 -2.69 23.07 -1.97
C GLN A 483 -1.51 22.55 -2.80
N TYR A 484 -0.71 21.63 -2.27
CA TYR A 484 0.43 21.03 -2.96
C TYR A 484 0.12 19.66 -3.62
N CYS A 485 -1.12 19.16 -3.46
CA CYS A 485 -1.54 17.89 -4.05
C CYS A 485 -2.02 18.08 -5.48
N GLN A 486 -1.60 17.19 -6.38
CA GLN A 486 -1.89 17.24 -7.82
C GLN A 486 -2.91 16.22 -8.31
N TRP A 487 -3.76 15.68 -7.43
CA TRP A 487 -4.72 14.64 -7.83
C TRP A 487 -5.66 15.10 -8.98
N ALA A 488 -5.95 16.40 -9.06
CA ALA A 488 -6.82 16.99 -10.08
C ALA A 488 -6.11 17.20 -11.42
N GLU A 489 -4.77 17.29 -11.42
CA GLU A 489 -3.93 17.39 -12.61
C GLU A 489 -3.15 16.08 -12.84
N ALA A 490 -3.71 14.93 -12.48
CA ALA A 490 -3.07 13.64 -12.73
C ALA A 490 -3.01 13.36 -14.24
N VAL A 491 -1.83 12.93 -14.72
CA VAL A 491 -1.62 12.51 -16.12
C VAL A 491 -2.42 11.27 -16.52
#